data_AF-A0A966FQH9-F1
#
_entry.id   AF-A0A966FQH9-F1
#
_cell.length_a   1.000
_cell.length_b   1.000
_cell.length_c   1.000
_cell.angle_alpha   90.00
_cell.angle_beta   90.00
_cell.angle_gamma   90.00
#
_symmetry.space_group_name_H-M   'P 1'
#
loop_
_entity.id
_entity.type
_entity.pdbx_description
1 polymer ?
#
loop_
_entity_poly.entity_id
_entity_poly.type
_entity_poly.pdbx_seq_one_letter_code
_entity_poly.pdbx_strand_id
1 'polypeptide(L)'
;MTYISGFLTPVPAANKQKYADHARKAWPLFKEYGAVSMMEAWGDNVPEGKHTDFPKAVALEDGEVVVFSWLVWPDKETAATCMASMETDERWQEMMDMPFDGKRMIFGDFEPIFEGKA
;
A
#
# COMPACT_ATOMS: atom_id res chain seq x y z
N MET A 1 -13.06 -12.53 9.96
CA MET A 1 -12.97 -12.96 8.54
C MET A 1 -11.87 -12.13 7.91
N THR A 2 -11.10 -12.71 6.99
CA THR A 2 -9.99 -12.02 6.31
C THR A 2 -10.39 -10.62 5.87
N TYR A 3 -9.49 -9.66 6.02
CA TYR A 3 -9.73 -8.26 5.67
C TYR A 3 -8.54 -7.74 4.87
N ILE A 4 -8.77 -6.83 3.93
CA ILE A 4 -7.73 -6.34 3.01
C ILE A 4 -7.67 -4.84 3.09
N SER A 5 -6.48 -4.28 3.32
CA SER A 5 -6.21 -2.86 3.05
C SER A 5 -5.52 -2.77 1.70
N GLY A 6 -6.10 -2.08 0.73
CA GLY A 6 -5.57 -1.91 -0.62
C GLY A 6 -5.09 -0.49 -0.88
N PHE A 7 -4.02 -0.35 -1.66
CA PHE A 7 -3.36 0.92 -1.93
C PHE A 7 -2.98 1.04 -3.40
N LEU A 8 -3.04 2.26 -3.92
CA LEU A 8 -2.39 2.66 -5.16
C LEU A 8 -1.57 3.91 -4.92
N THR A 9 -0.28 3.83 -5.27
CA THR A 9 0.71 4.83 -4.89
C THR A 9 1.50 5.30 -6.12
N PRO A 10 1.56 6.61 -6.40
CA PRO A 10 2.43 7.16 -7.44
C PRO A 10 3.86 7.31 -6.90
N VAL A 11 4.80 6.52 -7.41
CA VAL A 11 6.19 6.52 -6.92
C VAL A 11 7.13 6.99 -8.02
N PRO A 12 8.00 8.00 -7.79
CA PRO A 12 9.04 8.36 -8.73
C PRO A 12 9.86 7.15 -9.15
N ALA A 13 10.08 6.94 -10.45
CA ALA A 13 10.78 5.76 -10.95
C ALA A 13 12.19 5.62 -10.37
N ALA A 14 12.86 6.76 -10.15
CA ALA A 14 14.17 6.83 -9.50
C ALA A 14 14.17 6.35 -8.03
N ASN A 15 12.99 6.30 -7.38
CA ASN A 15 12.82 5.88 -5.99
C ASN A 15 12.43 4.40 -5.84
N LYS A 16 12.41 3.59 -6.91
CA LYS A 16 11.99 2.17 -6.83
C LYS A 16 12.64 1.40 -5.68
N GLN A 17 13.96 1.50 -5.53
CA GLN A 17 14.68 0.81 -4.45
C GLN A 17 14.36 1.41 -3.07
N LYS A 18 14.31 2.73 -2.96
CA LYS A 18 13.94 3.42 -1.71
C LYS A 18 12.54 3.02 -1.23
N TYR A 19 11.59 2.89 -2.15
CA TYR A 19 10.25 2.39 -1.87
C TYR A 19 10.28 0.94 -1.34
N ALA A 20 11.01 0.06 -2.02
CA ALA A 20 11.13 -1.33 -1.59
C ALA A 20 11.79 -1.44 -0.19
N ASP A 21 12.79 -0.61 0.10
CA ASP A 21 13.44 -0.57 1.41
C ASP A 21 12.53 0.01 2.50
N HIS A 22 11.75 1.05 2.17
CA HIS A 22 10.71 1.59 3.04
C HIS A 22 9.67 0.54 3.40
N ALA A 23 9.14 -0.19 2.42
CA ALA A 23 8.19 -1.28 2.66
C ALA A 23 8.80 -2.41 3.50
N ARG A 24 10.06 -2.81 3.24
CA ARG A 24 10.77 -3.80 4.06
C ARG A 24 10.96 -3.33 5.51
N LYS A 25 11.16 -2.03 5.74
CA LYS A 25 11.23 -1.44 7.08
C LYS A 25 9.87 -1.45 7.79
N ALA A 26 8.78 -1.24 7.05
CA ALA A 26 7.42 -1.23 7.59
C ALA A 26 6.87 -2.61 7.94
N TRP A 27 7.21 -3.63 7.15
CA TRP A 27 6.66 -4.98 7.29
C TRP A 27 6.76 -5.57 8.71
N PRO A 28 7.91 -5.53 9.42
CA PRO A 28 8.02 -6.07 10.78
C PRO A 28 6.98 -5.48 11.73
N LEU A 29 6.69 -4.17 11.62
CA LEU A 29 5.73 -3.50 12.48
C LEU A 29 4.29 -3.88 12.11
N PHE A 30 3.95 -3.88 10.82
CA PHE A 30 2.65 -4.40 10.36
C PHE A 30 2.39 -5.84 10.84
N LYS A 31 3.42 -6.69 10.77
CA LYS A 31 3.35 -8.06 11.27
C LYS A 31 3.16 -8.13 12.78
N GLU A 32 3.83 -7.26 13.55
CA GLU A 32 3.65 -7.15 15.01
C GLU A 32 2.20 -6.78 15.36
N TYR A 33 1.58 -5.91 14.57
CA TYR A 33 0.16 -5.55 14.67
C TYR A 33 -0.81 -6.58 14.07
N GLY A 34 -0.31 -7.73 13.62
CA GLY A 34 -1.14 -8.86 13.20
C GLY A 34 -1.43 -8.96 11.71
N ALA A 35 -0.77 -8.18 10.84
CA ALA A 35 -0.85 -8.41 9.40
C ALA A 35 -0.33 -9.80 9.03
N VAL A 36 -1.06 -10.49 8.16
CA VAL A 36 -0.78 -11.85 7.68
C VAL A 36 0.22 -11.83 6.52
N SER A 37 0.05 -10.90 5.60
CA SER A 37 0.96 -10.71 4.47
C SER A 37 0.89 -9.30 3.90
N MET A 38 1.94 -8.90 3.22
CA MET A 38 2.04 -7.64 2.49
C MET A 38 2.55 -7.92 1.07
N MET A 39 1.99 -7.24 0.08
CA MET A 39 2.47 -7.29 -1.30
C MET A 39 2.64 -5.88 -1.83
N GLU A 40 3.79 -5.64 -2.46
CA GLU A 40 4.14 -4.40 -3.14
C GLU A 40 4.45 -4.70 -4.60
N ALA A 41 3.54 -4.37 -5.52
CA ALA A 41 3.68 -4.69 -6.94
C ALA A 41 4.00 -3.43 -7.77
N TRP A 42 5.23 -3.37 -8.28
CA TRP A 42 5.68 -2.29 -9.17
C TRP A 42 5.01 -2.40 -10.54
N GLY A 43 4.44 -1.30 -11.03
CA GLY A 43 3.84 -1.24 -12.36
C GLY A 43 4.84 -1.62 -13.46
N ASP A 44 4.49 -2.63 -14.24
CA ASP A 44 5.28 -3.13 -15.37
C ASP A 44 4.53 -2.94 -16.69
N ASN A 45 3.35 -3.56 -16.82
CA ASN A 45 2.44 -3.39 -17.95
C ASN A 45 1.10 -2.82 -17.48
N VAL A 46 1.03 -1.49 -17.38
CA VAL A 46 -0.16 -0.76 -16.91
C VAL A 46 -0.78 -0.01 -18.10
N PRO A 47 -1.88 -0.50 -18.68
CA PRO A 47 -2.47 0.10 -19.87
C PRO A 47 -3.16 1.43 -19.57
N GLU A 48 -3.07 2.36 -20.52
CA GLU A 48 -3.82 3.61 -20.47
C GLU A 48 -5.25 3.40 -20.99
N GLY A 49 -6.20 4.00 -20.28
CA GLY A 49 -7.62 4.01 -20.61
C GLY A 49 -8.09 5.39 -21.06
N LYS A 50 -9.28 5.42 -21.68
CA LYS A 50 -9.90 6.68 -22.14
C LYS A 50 -10.64 7.41 -21.02
N HIS A 51 -11.31 6.67 -20.14
CA HIS A 51 -12.14 7.23 -19.08
C HIS A 51 -11.46 7.14 -17.71
N THR A 52 -10.92 5.97 -17.39
CA THR A 52 -10.19 5.69 -16.16
C THR A 52 -9.07 4.70 -16.45
N ASP A 53 -8.05 4.74 -15.62
CA ASP A 53 -6.95 3.79 -15.55
C ASP A 53 -6.19 4.00 -14.23
N PHE A 54 -5.21 3.13 -13.96
CA PHE A 54 -4.39 3.23 -12.76
C PHE A 54 -3.62 4.58 -12.68
N PRO A 55 -2.97 5.08 -13.75
CA PRO A 55 -2.33 6.39 -13.74
C PRO A 55 -3.30 7.53 -13.37
N LYS A 56 -4.48 7.59 -13.98
CA LYS A 56 -5.51 8.61 -13.67
C LYS A 56 -6.00 8.50 -12.22
N ALA A 57 -6.09 7.28 -11.67
CA ALA A 57 -6.57 7.06 -10.30
C ALA A 57 -5.68 7.72 -9.24
N VAL A 58 -4.38 7.87 -9.51
CA VAL A 58 -3.41 8.52 -8.61
C VAL A 58 -2.88 9.84 -9.14
N ALA A 59 -3.50 10.40 -10.19
CA ALA A 59 -3.00 11.59 -10.90
C ALA A 59 -1.49 11.51 -11.15
N LEU A 60 -1.05 10.42 -11.80
CA LEU A 60 0.35 10.09 -12.04
C LEU A 60 1.04 11.20 -12.85
N GLU A 61 2.22 11.63 -12.39
CA GLU A 61 3.04 12.63 -13.06
C GLU A 61 4.13 11.97 -13.92
N ASP A 62 4.74 12.75 -14.81
CA ASP A 62 5.84 12.29 -15.65
C ASP A 62 7.02 11.80 -14.80
N GLY A 63 7.51 10.60 -15.11
CA GLY A 63 8.63 9.98 -14.38
C GLY A 63 8.21 9.20 -13.13
N GLU A 64 6.92 9.05 -12.89
CA GLU A 64 6.38 8.19 -11.83
C GLU A 64 5.88 6.85 -12.36
N VAL A 65 5.75 5.88 -11.46
CA VAL A 65 5.18 4.56 -11.71
C VAL A 65 4.17 4.25 -10.62
N VAL A 66 3.05 3.64 -11.02
CA VAL A 66 2.05 3.15 -10.07
C VAL A 66 2.58 1.93 -9.34
N VAL A 67 2.51 1.93 -8.02
CA VAL A 67 2.61 0.72 -7.19
C VAL A 67 1.21 0.30 -6.76
N PHE A 68 0.87 -0.95 -7.01
CA PHE A 68 -0.34 -1.61 -6.51
C PHE A 68 0.02 -2.51 -5.33
N SER A 69 -0.58 -2.25 -4.18
CA SER A 69 -0.20 -2.95 -2.97
C SER A 69 -1.35 -3.23 -2.04
N TRP A 70 -1.16 -4.23 -1.18
CA TRP A 70 -2.16 -4.59 -0.19
C TRP A 70 -1.56 -5.28 1.03
N LEU A 71 -2.27 -5.14 2.14
CA LEU A 71 -2.08 -5.88 3.38
C LEU A 71 -3.25 -6.84 3.57
N VAL A 72 -2.94 -8.08 3.99
CA VAL A 72 -3.93 -9.07 4.39
C VAL A 72 -3.95 -9.13 5.91
N TRP A 73 -5.15 -9.07 6.48
CA TRP A 73 -5.40 -9.11 7.91
C TRP A 73 -6.26 -10.31 8.27
N PRO A 74 -6.16 -10.86 9.50
CA PRO A 74 -7.04 -11.93 9.95
C PRO A 74 -8.50 -11.45 10.10
N ASP A 75 -8.67 -10.17 10.44
CA ASP A 75 -9.96 -9.50 10.60
C ASP A 75 -9.85 -7.96 10.56
N LYS A 76 -11.02 -7.33 10.49
CA LYS A 76 -11.18 -5.87 10.46
C LYS A 76 -10.70 -5.18 11.73
N GLU A 77 -10.86 -5.82 12.89
CA GLU A 77 -10.48 -5.23 14.19
C GLU A 77 -8.96 -5.11 14.31
N THR A 78 -8.24 -6.12 13.84
CA THR A 78 -6.78 -6.13 13.74
C THR A 78 -6.29 -5.01 12.82
N ALA A 79 -6.89 -4.87 11.64
CA ALA A 79 -6.56 -3.79 10.70
C ALA A 79 -6.80 -2.41 11.33
N ALA A 80 -7.97 -2.21 11.96
CA ALA A 80 -8.32 -0.96 12.61
C ALA A 80 -7.38 -0.62 13.77
N THR A 81 -6.97 -1.62 14.56
CA THR A 81 -5.99 -1.46 15.65
C THR A 81 -4.64 -1.00 15.11
N CYS A 82 -4.16 -1.62 14.02
CA CYS A 82 -2.93 -1.18 13.38
C CYS A 82 -3.02 0.26 12.86
N MET A 83 -4.12 0.63 12.20
CA MET A 83 -4.28 1.99 11.67
C MET A 83 -4.34 3.04 12.78
N ALA A 84 -5.07 2.76 13.87
CA ALA A 84 -5.11 3.63 15.04
C ALA A 84 -3.72 3.78 15.71
N SER A 85 -2.86 2.76 15.59
CA SER A 85 -1.50 2.84 16.12
C SER A 85 -0.61 3.82 15.37
N MET A 86 -0.91 4.19 14.12
CA MET A 86 -0.08 5.11 13.33
C MET A 86 0.04 6.50 13.97
N GLU A 87 -0.95 6.91 14.77
CA GLU A 87 -0.94 8.17 15.51
C GLU A 87 -0.27 8.07 16.89
N THR A 88 -0.09 6.85 17.43
CA THR A 88 0.26 6.64 18.86
C THR A 88 1.56 5.88 19.08
N ASP A 89 1.96 5.02 18.14
CA ASP A 89 3.24 4.33 18.17
C ASP A 89 4.29 5.14 17.39
N GLU A 90 5.26 5.68 18.13
CA GLU A 90 6.33 6.52 17.61
C GLU A 90 7.19 5.82 16.55
N ARG A 91 7.21 4.47 16.51
CA ARG A 91 7.94 3.71 15.48
C ARG A 91 7.42 3.99 14.07
N TRP A 92 6.15 4.39 13.93
CA TRP A 92 5.61 4.84 12.64
C TRP A 92 6.20 6.18 12.19
N GLN A 93 6.63 7.03 13.13
CA GLN A 93 7.23 8.34 12.81
C GLN A 93 8.55 8.18 12.04
N GLU A 94 9.29 7.11 12.30
CA GLU A 94 10.50 6.79 11.54
C GLU A 94 10.24 6.34 10.09
N MET A 95 8.98 6.23 9.68
CA MET A 95 8.53 5.85 8.34
C MET A 95 7.79 6.98 7.62
N MET A 96 7.75 8.18 8.22
CA MET A 96 7.09 9.37 7.67
C MET A 96 7.85 9.98 6.48
N ASP A 97 9.12 9.64 6.29
CA ASP A 97 9.86 9.99 5.07
C ASP A 97 9.40 9.07 3.91
N MET A 98 8.24 9.40 3.37
CA MET A 98 7.62 8.66 2.28
C MET A 98 8.38 8.92 0.96
N PRO A 99 8.84 7.89 0.25
CA PRO A 99 9.55 8.05 -1.03
C PRO A 99 8.61 8.39 -2.21
N PHE A 100 7.41 8.91 -1.93
CA PHE A 100 6.31 9.19 -2.84
C PHE A 100 5.41 10.32 -2.29
N ASP A 101 4.50 10.84 -3.12
CA ASP A 101 3.52 11.84 -2.68
C ASP A 101 2.29 11.19 -2.04
N GLY A 102 2.26 11.18 -0.71
CA GLY A 102 1.16 10.60 0.07
C GLY A 102 -0.20 11.27 -0.14
N LYS A 103 -0.27 12.48 -0.72
CA LYS A 103 -1.56 13.17 -0.99
C LYS A 103 -2.30 12.56 -2.18
N ARG A 104 -1.57 11.92 -3.09
CA ARG A 104 -2.11 11.28 -4.30
C ARG A 104 -2.25 9.77 -4.16
N MET A 105 -1.74 9.20 -3.06
CA MET A 105 -2.01 7.83 -2.70
C MET A 105 -3.50 7.65 -2.42
N ILE A 106 -4.10 6.63 -3.03
CA ILE A 106 -5.46 6.21 -2.70
C ILE A 106 -5.39 4.93 -1.88
N PHE A 107 -6.26 4.82 -0.88
CA PHE A 107 -6.31 3.67 0.01
C PHE A 107 -7.75 3.35 0.39
N GLY A 108 -7.99 2.11 0.78
CA GLY A 108 -9.28 1.66 1.28
C GLY A 108 -9.22 0.26 1.83
N ASP A 109 -10.24 -0.09 2.61
CA ASP A 109 -10.36 -1.41 3.21
C ASP A 109 -11.52 -2.21 2.62
N PHE A 110 -11.33 -3.52 2.49
CA PHE A 110 -12.21 -4.41 1.73
C PHE A 110 -12.42 -5.75 2.45
N GLU A 111 -13.65 -6.23 2.40
CA GLU A 111 -14.00 -7.60 2.76
C GLU A 111 -13.88 -8.49 1.52
N PRO A 112 -13.04 -9.55 1.53
CA PRO A 112 -12.96 -10.49 0.44
C PRO A 112 -14.29 -11.22 0.24
N ILE A 113 -14.77 -11.24 -1.00
CA ILE A 113 -15.96 -12.02 -1.41
C ILE A 113 -15.59 -13.37 -2.05
N PHE A 114 -14.32 -13.54 -2.45
CA PHE A 114 -13.79 -14.77 -3.05
C PHE A 114 -12.26 -14.81 -2.90
N GLU A 115 -11.71 -15.97 -2.54
CA GLU A 115 -10.27 -16.25 -2.53
C GLU A 115 -10.03 -17.62 -3.15
N GLY A 116 -9.33 -17.68 -4.29
CA GLY A 116 -8.91 -18.92 -4.92
C GLY A 116 -7.45 -19.22 -4.59
N LYS A 117 -7.18 -20.38 -3.97
CA LYS A 117 -5.82 -20.90 -3.73
C LYS A 117 -5.60 -22.09 -4.65
N ALA A 118 -4.39 -22.19 -5.22
CA ALA A 118 -3.98 -23.30 -6.08
C ALA A 118 -3.72 -24.58 -5.28
#